data_AF-A0A3M1NWE1-F1
#
_entry.id   AF-A0A3M1NWE1-F1
#
_cell.length_a   1.000
_cell.length_b   1.000
_cell.length_c   1.000
_cell.angle_alpha   90.00
_cell.angle_beta   90.00
_cell.angle_gamma   90.00
#
_symmetry.space_group_name_H-M   'P 1'
#
loop_
_entity.id
_entity.type
_entity.pdbx_description
1 polymer ?
#
loop_
_entity_poly.entity_id
_entity_poly.type
_entity_poly.pdbx_seq_one_letter_code
_entity_poly.pdbx_strand_id
1 'polypeptide(L)' 'MKISKADQEKEYQQIKKLLDDIPKMSRENLFAVYGYIAAFFEMGYLSREHLEKLLKQLPLTADDTDEILL' A
#
# COMPACT_ATOMS: atom_id res chain seq x y z
N MET A 1 0.69 -9.85 -18.89
CA MET A 1 1.98 -10.35 -18.38
C MET A 1 1.71 -10.94 -17.00
N LYS A 2 1.97 -12.23 -16.74
CA LYS A 2 1.81 -12.81 -15.39
C LYS A 2 3.08 -12.49 -14.60
N ILE A 3 2.98 -11.59 -13.63
CA ILE A 3 4.07 -11.25 -12.71
C ILE A 3 4.33 -12.47 -11.83
N SER A 4 5.60 -12.82 -11.61
CA SER A 4 5.95 -14.00 -10.81
C SER A 4 5.75 -13.72 -9.32
N LYS A 5 5.56 -14.77 -8.50
CA LYS A 5 5.48 -14.59 -7.04
C LYS A 5 6.74 -13.93 -6.44
N ALA A 6 7.91 -14.20 -7.02
CA ALA A 6 9.17 -13.59 -6.61
C ALA A 6 9.20 -12.09 -6.90
N ASP A 7 8.66 -11.67 -8.05
CA ASP A 7 8.52 -10.26 -8.40
C ASP A 7 7.51 -9.57 -7.47
N GLN A 8 6.37 -10.23 -7.17
CA GLN A 8 5.38 -9.67 -6.24
C GLN A 8 5.95 -9.47 -4.83
N GLU A 9 6.77 -10.40 -4.34
CA GLU A 9 7.45 -10.28 -3.04
C GLU A 9 8.47 -9.12 -3.06
N LYS A 10 9.23 -8.98 -4.16
CA LYS A 10 10.18 -7.88 -4.32
C LYS A 10 9.48 -6.52 -4.28
N GLU A 11 8.37 -6.37 -5.01
CA GLU A 11 7.56 -5.14 -5.01
C GLU A 11 6.98 -4.87 -3.61
N TYR A 12 6.44 -5.89 -2.95
CA TYR A 12 5.95 -5.77 -1.57
C TYR A 12 7.02 -5.22 -0.61
N GLN A 13 8.25 -5.75 -0.67
CA GLN A 13 9.34 -5.29 0.20
C GLN A 13 9.76 -3.85 -0.11
N GLN A 14 9.73 -3.43 -1.38
CA GLN A 14 10.03 -2.05 -1.76
C GLN A 14 9.00 -1.08 -1.21
N ILE A 15 7.70 -1.38 -1.39
CA ILE A 15 6.62 -0.54 -0.87
C ILE A 15 6.65 -0.50 0.65
N LYS A 16 6.86 -1.65 1.30
CA LYS A 16 6.99 -1.73 2.75
C LYS A 16 8.11 -0.82 3.27
N LYS A 17 9.28 -0.84 2.63
CA LYS A 17 10.39 0.03 3.02
C LYS A 17 10.05 1.51 2.87
N LEU A 18 9.33 1.88 1.80
CA LEU A 18 8.84 3.25 1.63
C LEU A 18 7.90 3.64 2.78
N LEU A 19 7.02 2.75 3.24
CA LEU A 19 6.14 3.02 4.39
C LEU A 19 6.95 3.22 5.68
N ASP A 20 7.95 2.38 5.93
CA ASP A 20 8.79 2.44 7.13
C ASP A 20 9.63 3.74 7.19
N ASP A 21 10.02 4.29 6.03
CA ASP A 21 10.85 5.49 5.91
C ASP A 21 10.06 6.81 5.98
N ILE A 22 8.72 6.79 5.99
CA ILE A 22 7.93 8.02 5.98
C ILE A 22 7.51 8.41 7.41
N PRO A 23 8.14 9.45 8.03
CA PRO A 23 7.76 9.91 9.36
C PRO A 23 6.36 10.51 9.31
N LYS A 24 5.44 10.03 10.19
CA LYS A 24 4.08 10.53 10.45
C LYS A 24 3.52 11.37 9.29
N MET A 25 3.01 10.69 8.28
CA MET A 25 2.41 11.31 7.11
C MET A 25 1.36 12.35 7.49
N SER A 26 1.40 13.52 6.85
CA SER A 26 0.20 14.34 6.68
C SER A 26 -0.87 13.53 5.96
N ARG A 27 -2.15 13.88 6.15
CA ARG A 27 -3.28 13.20 5.52
C ARG A 27 -3.13 13.02 4.01
N GLU A 28 -2.59 14.04 3.33
CA GLU A 28 -2.32 14.05 1.89
C GLU A 28 -1.32 12.95 1.47
N ASN A 29 -0.28 12.71 2.28
CA ASN A 29 0.70 11.67 2.00
C ASN A 29 0.10 10.27 2.20
N LEU A 30 -0.81 10.09 3.16
CA LEU A 30 -1.55 8.85 3.37
C LEU A 30 -2.41 8.49 2.14
N PHE A 31 -3.15 9.45 1.59
CA PHE A 31 -3.94 9.24 0.37
C PHE A 31 -3.06 8.89 -0.84
N ALA A 32 -1.94 9.60 -1.03
CA ALA A 32 -1.01 9.31 -2.12
C ALA A 32 -0.44 7.89 -2.03
N VAL A 33 -0.07 7.46 -0.82
CA VAL A 33 0.45 6.12 -0.55
C VAL A 33 -0.62 5.04 -0.74
N TYR A 34 -1.85 5.29 -0.31
CA TYR A 34 -2.97 4.39 -0.59
C TYR A 34 -3.18 4.22 -2.10
N GLY A 35 -3.24 5.32 -2.85
CA GLY A 35 -3.41 5.28 -4.30
C GLY A 35 -2.29 4.50 -4.99
N TYR A 36 -1.05 4.64 -4.52
CA TYR A 36 0.09 3.86 -5.00
C TYR A 36 -0.08 2.35 -4.75
N ILE A 37 -0.45 1.96 -3.52
CA ILE A 37 -0.68 0.56 -3.16
C ILE A 37 -1.83 -0.04 -4.00
N ALA A 38 -2.93 0.69 -4.16
CA ALA A 38 -4.08 0.29 -4.95
C ALA A 38 -3.71 0.06 -6.42
N ALA A 39 -2.99 0.99 -7.03
CA ALA A 39 -2.53 0.86 -8.42
C ALA A 39 -1.64 -0.38 -8.62
N PHE A 40 -0.70 -0.64 -7.69
CA PHE A 40 0.17 -1.81 -7.75
C PHE A 40 -0.60 -3.13 -7.61
N PHE A 41 -1.66 -3.14 -6.81
CA PHE A 41 -2.56 -4.28 -6.72
C PHE A 41 -3.37 -4.49 -8.01
N GLU A 42 -3.97 -3.44 -8.58
CA GLU A 42 -4.74 -3.52 -9.83
C GLU A 42 -3.89 -3.98 -11.02
N MET A 43 -2.62 -3.55 -11.06
CA MET A 43 -1.66 -3.98 -12.06
C MET A 43 -1.12 -5.41 -11.85
N GLY A 44 -1.46 -6.06 -10.73
CA GLY A 44 -1.05 -7.42 -10.39
C GLY A 44 0.36 -7.56 -9.80
N TYR A 45 1.01 -6.43 -9.47
CA TYR A 45 2.31 -6.42 -8.77
C TYR A 45 2.18 -6.81 -7.30
N LEU A 46 0.98 -6.65 -6.72
CA LEU A 46 0.69 -7.11 -5.37
C LEU A 46 -0.34 -8.24 -5.40
N SER A 47 -0.15 -9.21 -4.50
CA SER A 47 -1.19 -10.16 -4.17
C SER A 47 -2.19 -9.53 -3.19
N ARG A 48 -3.36 -10.16 -3.04
CA ARG A 48 -4.32 -9.75 -2.01
C ARG A 48 -3.71 -9.78 -0.60
N GLU A 49 -2.87 -10.75 -0.32
CA GLU A 49 -2.17 -10.86 0.96
C GLU A 49 -1.18 -9.69 1.17
N HIS A 50 -0.46 -9.27 0.12
CA HIS A 50 0.43 -8.11 0.20
C HIS A 50 -0.35 -6.82 0.46
N LEU A 51 -1.48 -6.63 -0.24
CA LEU A 51 -2.36 -5.49 -0.04
C LEU A 51 -2.83 -5.40 1.42
N GLU A 52 -3.37 -6.49 1.97
CA GLU A 52 -3.86 -6.53 3.36
C GLU A 52 -2.76 -6.24 4.39
N LYS A 53 -1.53 -6.71 4.16
CA LYS A 53 -0.37 -6.43 5.03
C LYS A 53 0.09 -4.98 4.97
N LEU A 54 0.08 -4.37 3.78
CA LEU A 54 0.49 -2.97 3.60
C LEU A 54 -0.54 -2.02 4.22
N LEU A 55 -1.84 -2.27 4.01
CA LEU A 55 -2.91 -1.44 4.57
C LEU A 55 -2.92 -1.45 6.12
N LYS A 56 -2.58 -2.58 6.74
CA LYS A 56 -2.44 -2.68 8.22
C LYS A 56 -1.25 -1.90 8.79
N GLN A 57 -0.25 -1.59 7.96
CA GLN A 57 0.93 -0.82 8.37
C GLN A 57 0.72 0.68 8.21
N LEU A 58 -0.27 1.11 7.43
CA LEU A 58 -0.62 2.51 7.31
C LEU A 58 -1.17 2.99 8.67
N PRO A 59 -0.70 4.14 9.19
CA PRO A 59 -1.27 4.76 10.38
C PRO A 59 -2.60 5.45 10.03
N LEU A 60 -3.55 4.69 9.50
CA LEU A 60 -4.91 5.15 9.21
C LEU A 60 -5.61 5.40 10.54
N THR A 61 -6.07 6.63 10.75
CA THR A 61 -7.07 6.87 11.79
C THR A 61 -8.44 6.40 11.30
N ALA A 62 -9.39 6.12 12.19
CA ALA A 62 -10.73 5.72 11.79
C ALA A 62 -11.37 6.73 10.80
N ASP A 63 -11.08 8.01 10.99
CA ASP A 63 -11.52 9.13 10.12
C ASP A 63 -10.89 9.10 8.71
N ASP A 64 -9.73 8.45 8.54
CA ASP A 64 -9.08 8.31 7.23
C ASP A 64 -9.63 7.09 6.46
N THR A 65 -10.06 6.04 7.17
CA THR A 65 -10.67 4.85 6.56
C THR A 65 -12.04 5.13 5.95
N ASP A 66 -12.85 5.99 6.55
CA ASP A 66 -14.20 6.29 6.04
C ASP A 66 -14.17 7.15 4.76
N GLU A 67 -13.19 8.03 4.59
CA GLU A 67 -13.03 8.84 3.36
C GLU A 67 -12.40 8.06 2.20
N ILE A 68 -11.59 7.03 2.47
CA ILE A 68 -10.98 6.19 1.43
C ILE A 68 -11.99 5.18 0.85
N LEU A 69 -13.06 4.86 1.60
CA LEU A 69 -14.07 3.86 1.23
C LEU A 69 -15.36 4.43 0.60
N LEU A 70 -15.48 5.76 0.48
CA LEU A 70 -16.60 6.48 -0.18
C LEU A 70 -16.26 6.85 -1.63
#